data_AF-A0A833G8V1-F1
#
_entry.id   AF-A0A833G8V1-F1
#
_cell.length_a   1.000
_cell.length_b   1.000
_cell.length_c   1.000
_cell.angle_alpha   90.00
_cell.angle_beta   90.00
_cell.angle_gamma   90.00
#
_symmetry.space_group_name_H-M   'P 1'
#
loop_
_entity.id
_entity.type
_entity.pdbx_description
1 polymer ?
#
loop_
_entity_poly.entity_id
_entity_poly.type
_entity_poly.pdbx_seq_one_letter_code
_entity_poly.pdbx_strand_id
1 'polypeptide(L)'
;MSISSVPPSATRTGALPTRFHSPWVQWPLVAALHLAGLGSLVLTEVGLFHVVLGVSAWILLNLFWLLLLRRPVISALLSLMAIAGVILASQFKFAVTWMTASFLDVLIIDWDTVGFLLKTFPGLRMTAVIALVLALPVLIALWRLDPFRVRRRVASTGAAGCFALLGALSLSVPEQPWEPFQGINHVSGFVRSGVLSASQLATFGWIEADAGADGSLRANAGAACRSVARRPNIIFVLDESSFDVSRIPDMKVPVGYDRHFQSVDGKLRLLVVEGTGGPTWYTEYNVLTGLSARSFGRLSFYVTRIAAGRV
;
A
#
# COMPACT_ATOMS: atom_id res chain seq x y z
N MET A 1 67.75 -11.07 -56.01
CA MET A 1 66.37 -10.71 -55.59
C MET A 1 65.74 -11.95 -54.99
N SER A 2 65.72 -12.05 -53.66
CA SER A 2 65.06 -13.13 -52.93
C SER A 2 64.26 -12.46 -51.83
N ILE A 3 62.92 -12.53 -51.94
CA ILE A 3 61.98 -11.90 -51.02
C ILE A 3 61.80 -12.86 -49.85
N SER A 4 62.39 -12.49 -48.71
CA SER A 4 62.19 -13.15 -47.43
C SER A 4 60.82 -12.76 -46.86
N SER A 5 59.98 -13.76 -46.62
CA SER A 5 58.69 -13.63 -45.94
C SER A 5 58.89 -13.52 -44.43
N VAL A 6 58.52 -12.37 -43.87
CA VAL A 6 58.40 -12.13 -42.42
C VAL A 6 57.01 -12.58 -41.97
N PRO A 7 56.86 -13.45 -40.94
CA PRO A 7 55.56 -13.67 -40.32
C PRO A 7 55.28 -12.57 -39.26
N PRO A 8 54.03 -12.08 -39.14
CA PRO A 8 53.70 -11.11 -38.10
C PRO A 8 53.60 -11.80 -36.74
N SER A 9 54.40 -11.31 -35.79
CA SER A 9 54.32 -11.62 -34.38
C SER A 9 52.98 -11.15 -33.80
N ALA A 10 52.06 -12.08 -33.57
CA ALA A 10 50.85 -11.81 -32.81
C ALA A 10 51.20 -11.61 -31.32
N THR A 11 51.23 -10.35 -30.90
CA THR A 11 51.18 -9.93 -29.50
C THR A 11 49.91 -10.48 -28.84
N ARG A 12 50.02 -11.64 -28.17
CA ARG A 12 49.06 -12.06 -27.14
C ARG A 12 49.23 -11.13 -25.94
N THR A 13 48.45 -10.06 -25.91
CA THR A 13 48.14 -9.33 -24.68
C THR A 13 47.61 -10.34 -23.67
N GLY A 14 48.34 -10.52 -22.58
CA GLY A 14 47.97 -11.38 -21.47
C GLY A 14 46.60 -10.97 -20.94
N ALA A 15 45.59 -11.79 -21.23
CA ALA A 15 44.33 -11.76 -20.51
C ALA A 15 44.65 -12.08 -19.05
N LEU A 16 44.46 -11.11 -18.15
CA LEU A 16 44.42 -11.32 -16.71
C LEU A 16 43.41 -12.42 -16.39
N PRO A 17 43.83 -13.61 -15.94
CA PRO A 17 42.90 -14.61 -15.43
C PRO A 17 42.87 -14.47 -13.92
N THR A 18 41.72 -14.15 -13.33
CA THR A 18 41.31 -14.58 -11.98
C THR A 18 40.03 -13.85 -11.55
N ARG A 19 38.90 -14.23 -12.15
CA ARG A 19 37.63 -14.08 -11.43
C ARG A 19 37.59 -15.19 -10.38
N PHE A 20 37.90 -14.85 -9.14
CA PHE A 20 37.67 -15.72 -7.98
C PHE A 20 36.15 -15.94 -7.79
N HIS A 21 35.57 -16.83 -8.59
CA HIS A 21 34.20 -17.29 -8.43
C HIS A 21 34.24 -18.59 -7.61
N SER A 22 34.37 -18.46 -6.29
CA SER A 22 34.23 -19.60 -5.40
C SER A 22 32.73 -19.84 -5.11
N PRO A 23 32.14 -20.97 -5.54
CA PRO A 23 30.74 -21.29 -5.23
C PRO A 23 30.48 -21.38 -3.72
N TRP A 24 31.53 -21.59 -2.92
CA TRP A 24 31.48 -21.70 -1.47
C TRP A 24 31.09 -20.41 -0.73
N VAL A 25 31.29 -19.23 -1.34
CA VAL A 25 30.92 -17.93 -0.72
C VAL A 25 29.48 -17.51 -1.09
N GLN A 26 28.96 -18.00 -2.21
CA GLN A 26 27.70 -17.50 -2.79
C GLN A 26 26.46 -18.18 -2.22
N TRP A 27 26.51 -19.49 -1.97
CA TRP A 27 25.41 -20.20 -1.31
C TRP A 27 25.12 -19.68 0.11
N PRO A 28 26.14 -19.42 0.96
CA PRO A 28 25.91 -18.78 2.25
C PRO A 28 25.30 -17.39 2.13
N LEU A 29 25.70 -16.58 1.14
CA LEU A 29 25.13 -15.26 0.93
C LEU A 29 23.65 -15.31 0.54
N VAL A 30 23.29 -16.18 -0.42
CA VAL A 30 21.89 -16.38 -0.82
C VAL A 30 21.07 -16.90 0.36
N ALA A 31 21.60 -17.88 1.10
CA ALA A 31 20.95 -18.40 2.30
C ALA A 31 20.76 -17.30 3.34
N ALA A 32 21.75 -16.46 3.61
CA ALA A 32 21.66 -15.35 4.56
C ALA A 32 20.58 -14.34 4.16
N LEU A 33 20.48 -13.98 2.88
CA LEU A 33 19.43 -13.08 2.39
C LEU A 33 18.03 -13.69 2.56
N HIS A 34 17.87 -14.98 2.27
CA HIS A 34 16.59 -15.66 2.47
C HIS A 34 16.24 -15.83 3.95
N LEU A 35 17.21 -16.17 4.80
CA LEU A 35 17.01 -16.24 6.24
C LEU A 35 16.64 -14.87 6.84
N ALA A 36 17.28 -13.79 6.38
CA ALA A 36 16.93 -12.43 6.78
C ALA A 36 15.49 -12.06 6.35
N GLY A 37 15.10 -12.40 5.12
CA GLY A 37 13.73 -12.18 4.63
C GLY A 37 12.70 -12.99 5.41
N LEU A 38 12.94 -14.28 5.63
CA LEU A 38 12.07 -15.15 6.41
C LEU A 38 11.98 -14.70 7.88
N GLY A 39 13.11 -14.35 8.49
CA GLY A 39 13.16 -13.81 9.85
C GLY A 39 12.34 -12.53 9.98
N SER A 40 12.47 -11.62 9.01
CA SER A 40 11.67 -10.38 8.98
C SER A 40 10.18 -10.69 8.96
N LEU A 41 9.74 -11.62 8.10
CA LEU A 41 8.33 -12.02 8.00
C LEU A 41 7.81 -12.66 9.29
N VAL A 42 8.57 -13.57 9.91
CA VAL A 42 8.15 -14.22 11.16
C VAL A 42 8.05 -13.22 12.31
N LEU A 43 8.86 -12.16 12.30
CA LEU A 43 8.83 -11.11 13.32
C LEU A 43 7.69 -10.10 13.11
N THR A 44 7.23 -9.89 11.87
CA THR A 44 6.22 -8.87 11.56
C THR A 44 4.82 -9.40 11.26
N GLU A 45 4.70 -10.69 10.91
CA GLU A 45 3.44 -11.35 10.57
C GLU A 45 3.00 -12.26 11.74
N VAL A 46 1.78 -12.04 12.22
CA VAL A 46 1.20 -12.76 13.37
C VAL A 46 0.25 -13.82 12.87
N GLY A 47 0.56 -15.08 13.18
CA GLY A 47 -0.28 -16.23 12.84
C GLY A 47 0.10 -16.88 11.51
N LEU A 48 -0.18 -18.19 11.43
CA LEU A 48 0.28 -19.03 10.32
C LEU A 48 -0.24 -18.54 8.95
N PHE A 49 -1.48 -18.08 8.89
CA PHE A 49 -2.09 -17.57 7.67
C PHE A 49 -1.31 -16.38 7.08
N HIS A 50 -0.99 -15.39 7.92
CA HIS A 50 -0.26 -14.19 7.52
C HIS A 50 1.20 -14.51 7.15
N VAL A 51 1.85 -15.40 7.89
CA VAL A 51 3.19 -15.88 7.56
C VAL A 51 3.20 -16.60 6.20
N VAL A 52 2.23 -17.49 5.92
CA VAL A 52 2.15 -18.19 4.63
C VAL A 52 1.96 -17.21 3.46
N LEU A 53 1.11 -16.20 3.64
CA LEU A 53 0.94 -15.13 2.64
C LEU A 53 2.22 -14.31 2.45
N GLY A 54 2.85 -13.88 3.54
CA GLY A 54 4.11 -13.14 3.51
C GLY A 54 5.22 -13.93 2.81
N VAL A 55 5.35 -15.22 3.11
CA VAL A 55 6.32 -16.13 2.47
C VAL A 55 5.97 -16.33 0.99
N SER A 56 4.69 -16.48 0.66
CA SER A 56 4.26 -16.62 -0.74
C SER A 56 4.57 -15.36 -1.55
N ALA A 57 4.40 -14.17 -0.96
CA ALA A 57 4.78 -12.89 -1.54
C ALA A 57 6.29 -12.76 -1.71
N TRP A 58 7.06 -13.17 -0.70
CA TRP A 58 8.52 -13.24 -0.76
C TRP A 58 9.01 -14.13 -1.91
N ILE A 59 8.44 -15.32 -2.05
CA ILE A 59 8.80 -16.25 -3.12
C ILE A 59 8.41 -15.65 -4.48
N LEU A 60 7.18 -15.11 -4.61
CA LEU A 60 6.72 -14.49 -5.85
C LEU A 60 7.66 -13.36 -6.29
N LEU A 61 8.07 -12.50 -5.38
CA LEU A 61 8.95 -11.37 -5.67
C LEU A 61 10.35 -11.83 -6.12
N ASN A 62 10.88 -12.86 -5.48
CA ASN A 62 12.12 -13.50 -5.93
C ASN A 62 11.97 -14.08 -7.34
N LEU A 63 10.88 -14.78 -7.62
CA LEU A 63 10.66 -15.37 -8.93
C LEU A 63 10.46 -14.30 -10.02
N PHE A 64 9.82 -13.18 -9.69
CA PHE A 64 9.72 -12.00 -10.56
C PHE A 64 11.10 -11.44 -10.93
N TRP A 65 11.96 -11.18 -9.95
CA TRP A 65 13.32 -10.70 -10.23
C TRP A 65 14.18 -11.75 -10.95
N LEU A 66 13.99 -13.04 -10.68
CA LEU A 66 14.64 -14.12 -11.41
C LEU A 66 14.18 -14.20 -12.87
N LEU A 67 12.91 -13.92 -13.17
CA LEU A 67 12.42 -13.84 -14.55
C LEU A 67 13.12 -12.73 -15.35
N LEU A 68 13.26 -11.56 -14.72
CA LEU A 68 13.87 -10.38 -15.31
C LEU A 68 15.40 -10.53 -15.43
N LEU A 69 16.07 -10.76 -14.30
CA LEU A 69 17.52 -10.64 -14.15
C LEU A 69 18.26 -11.99 -14.25
N ARG A 70 17.55 -13.10 -13.99
CA ARG A 70 18.09 -14.47 -13.94
C ARG A 70 19.20 -14.69 -12.91
N ARG A 71 19.37 -13.75 -11.98
CA ARG A 71 20.47 -13.65 -11.01
C ARG A 71 19.93 -13.85 -9.59
N PRO A 72 20.24 -14.98 -8.91
CA PRO A 72 19.64 -15.30 -7.62
C PRO A 72 20.04 -14.37 -6.49
N VAL A 73 21.30 -13.91 -6.44
CA VAL A 73 21.78 -13.03 -5.35
C VAL A 73 21.08 -11.68 -5.42
N ILE A 74 21.06 -11.08 -6.61
CA ILE A 74 20.41 -9.78 -6.81
C ILE A 74 18.89 -9.88 -6.64
N SER A 75 18.29 -10.97 -7.09
CA SER A 75 16.87 -11.24 -6.84
C SER A 75 16.55 -11.25 -5.35
N ALA A 76 17.30 -12.01 -4.56
CA ALA A 76 17.10 -12.10 -3.11
C ALA A 76 17.30 -10.74 -2.42
N LEU A 77 18.31 -9.97 -2.83
CA LEU A 77 18.55 -8.64 -2.29
C LEU A 77 17.44 -7.65 -2.65
N LEU A 78 17.01 -7.58 -3.91
CA LEU A 78 15.93 -6.69 -4.34
C LEU A 78 14.61 -7.04 -3.67
N SER A 79 14.31 -8.33 -3.53
CA SER A 79 13.16 -8.78 -2.75
C SER A 79 13.27 -8.35 -1.29
N LEU A 80 14.45 -8.50 -0.66
CA LEU A 80 14.67 -8.11 0.74
C LEU A 80 14.44 -6.62 0.93
N MET A 81 15.01 -5.80 0.04
CA MET A 81 14.83 -4.35 0.06
C MET A 81 13.36 -3.96 -0.10
N ALA A 82 12.61 -4.63 -0.98
CA ALA A 82 11.20 -4.35 -1.20
C ALA A 82 10.34 -4.76 0.01
N ILE A 83 10.55 -5.95 0.58
CA ILE A 83 9.83 -6.36 1.80
C ILE A 83 10.18 -5.45 2.98
N ALA A 84 11.46 -5.18 3.21
CA ALA A 84 11.88 -4.25 4.26
C ALA A 84 11.29 -2.85 4.03
N GLY A 85 11.27 -2.39 2.77
CA GLY A 85 10.64 -1.13 2.39
C GLY A 85 9.15 -1.09 2.73
N VAL A 86 8.39 -2.13 2.40
CA VAL A 86 6.96 -2.25 2.75
C VAL A 86 6.77 -2.26 4.27
N ILE A 87 7.55 -3.07 5.01
CA ILE A 87 7.49 -3.13 6.48
C ILE A 87 7.75 -1.75 7.09
N LEU A 88 8.87 -1.11 6.72
CA LEU A 88 9.27 0.17 7.27
C LEU A 88 8.27 1.28 6.92
N ALA A 89 7.81 1.32 5.66
CA ALA A 89 6.78 2.28 5.24
C ALA A 89 5.45 2.05 5.96
N SER A 90 5.07 0.78 6.17
CA SER A 90 3.84 0.40 6.87
C SER A 90 3.91 0.76 8.36
N GLN A 91 5.04 0.51 9.02
CA GLN A 91 5.29 0.93 10.41
C GLN A 91 5.30 2.44 10.56
N PHE A 92 5.99 3.16 9.65
CA PHE A 92 6.00 4.61 9.64
C PHE A 92 4.59 5.18 9.45
N LYS A 93 3.84 4.67 8.48
CA LYS A 93 2.45 5.08 8.24
C LYS A 93 1.59 4.80 9.47
N PHE A 94 1.70 3.61 10.06
CA PHE A 94 0.95 3.25 11.27
C PHE A 94 1.26 4.17 12.46
N ALA A 95 2.54 4.51 12.66
CA ALA A 95 2.96 5.41 13.74
C ALA A 95 2.34 6.83 13.62
N VAL A 96 1.99 7.26 12.40
CA VAL A 96 1.45 8.60 12.13
C VAL A 96 -0.08 8.58 12.00
N THR A 97 -0.63 7.63 11.25
CA THR A 97 -2.05 7.60 10.86
C THR A 97 -2.85 6.46 11.49
N TRP A 98 -2.22 5.63 12.32
CA TRP A 98 -2.82 4.44 12.94
C TRP A 98 -3.41 3.44 11.92
N MET A 99 -2.91 3.46 10.69
CA MET A 99 -3.26 2.51 9.64
C MET A 99 -2.01 2.00 8.96
N THR A 100 -1.92 0.69 8.73
CA THR A 100 -0.82 0.07 7.97
C THR A 100 -0.87 0.47 6.50
N ALA A 101 0.24 0.27 5.80
CA ALA A 101 0.32 0.49 4.36
C ALA A 101 -0.47 -0.58 3.60
N SER A 102 -1.25 -0.13 2.63
CA SER A 102 -2.00 -0.94 1.67
C SER A 102 -1.42 -0.73 0.27
N PHE A 103 -1.76 -1.62 -0.65
CA PHE A 103 -1.39 -1.49 -2.05
C PHE A 103 -1.96 -0.21 -2.69
N LEU A 104 -3.14 0.23 -2.26
CA LEU A 104 -3.77 1.43 -2.83
C LEU A 104 -2.99 2.71 -2.51
N ASP A 105 -2.23 2.74 -1.40
CA ASP A 105 -1.31 3.84 -1.11
C ASP A 105 -0.29 4.01 -2.25
N VAL A 106 0.22 2.92 -2.80
CA VAL A 106 1.17 2.97 -3.92
C VAL A 106 0.49 3.40 -5.22
N LEU A 107 -0.78 3.06 -5.41
CA LEU A 107 -1.54 3.45 -6.59
C LEU A 107 -1.91 4.94 -6.60
N ILE A 108 -2.19 5.51 -5.42
CA ILE A 108 -2.76 6.87 -5.28
C ILE A 108 -1.70 7.92 -4.90
N ILE A 109 -0.51 7.50 -4.43
CA ILE A 109 0.54 8.44 -4.03
C ILE A 109 0.92 9.42 -5.16
N ASP A 110 0.99 10.71 -4.82
CA ASP A 110 1.38 11.80 -5.70
C ASP A 110 2.64 12.52 -5.19
N TRP A 111 3.21 13.38 -6.03
CA TRP A 111 4.39 14.16 -5.69
C TRP A 111 4.12 15.15 -4.54
N ASP A 112 2.89 15.62 -4.40
CA ASP A 112 2.50 16.52 -3.32
C ASP A 112 2.49 15.80 -1.97
N THR A 113 2.07 14.53 -1.92
CA THR A 113 2.19 13.67 -0.73
C THR A 113 3.65 13.51 -0.34
N VAL A 114 4.51 13.19 -1.30
CA VAL A 114 5.95 13.02 -1.04
C VAL A 114 6.56 14.34 -0.55
N GLY A 115 6.21 15.47 -1.18
CA GLY A 115 6.65 16.80 -0.77
C GLY A 115 6.19 17.15 0.65
N PHE A 116 4.92 16.89 0.96
CA PHE A 116 4.38 17.05 2.31
C PHE A 116 5.12 16.18 3.33
N LEU A 117 5.34 14.91 3.04
CA LEU A 117 6.05 13.99 3.94
C LEU A 117 7.49 14.45 4.20
N LEU A 118 8.23 14.86 3.17
CA LEU A 118 9.61 15.34 3.32
C LEU A 118 9.69 16.69 4.06
N LYS A 119 8.64 17.53 3.96
CA LYS A 119 8.53 18.80 4.69
C LYS A 119 8.18 18.57 6.16
N THR A 120 7.23 17.68 6.43
CA THR A 120 6.74 17.37 7.78
C THR A 120 7.75 16.54 8.57
N PHE A 121 8.47 15.62 7.91
CA PHE A 121 9.46 14.74 8.53
C PHE A 121 10.85 14.98 7.94
N PRO A 122 11.57 16.03 8.36
CA PRO A 122 12.86 16.42 7.76
C PRO A 122 13.93 15.33 7.87
N GLY A 123 13.87 14.49 8.92
CA GLY A 123 14.77 13.34 9.07
C GLY A 123 14.59 12.27 7.99
N LEU A 124 13.38 12.12 7.43
CA LEU A 124 13.08 11.11 6.41
C LEU A 124 13.93 11.29 5.15
N ARG A 125 14.16 12.56 4.75
CA ARG A 125 14.99 12.89 3.59
C ARG A 125 16.41 12.36 3.75
N MET A 126 17.03 12.63 4.89
CA MET A 126 18.41 12.20 5.15
C MET A 126 18.51 10.68 5.24
N THR A 127 17.57 10.04 5.94
CA THR A 127 17.51 8.57 6.02
C THR A 127 17.36 7.92 4.65
N ALA A 128 16.49 8.45 3.78
CA ALA A 128 16.31 7.95 2.42
C ALA A 128 17.57 8.11 1.56
N VAL A 129 18.23 9.27 1.64
CA VAL A 129 19.51 9.52 0.92
C VAL A 129 20.60 8.56 1.40
N ILE A 130 20.76 8.39 2.72
CA ILE A 130 21.75 7.46 3.30
C ILE A 130 21.46 6.03 2.85
N ALA A 131 20.20 5.59 2.92
CA ALA A 131 19.79 4.25 2.49
C ALA A 131 20.12 4.02 1.01
N LEU A 132 19.85 5.00 0.13
CA LEU A 132 20.18 4.89 -1.29
C LEU A 132 21.69 4.84 -1.54
N VAL A 133 22.47 5.70 -0.87
CA VAL A 133 23.93 5.76 -0.98
C VAL A 133 24.58 4.46 -0.51
N LEU A 134 24.01 3.79 0.50
CA LEU A 134 24.50 2.48 0.97
C LEU A 134 24.03 1.32 0.09
N ALA A 135 22.79 1.36 -0.40
CA ALA A 135 22.21 0.27 -1.18
C ALA A 135 22.84 0.14 -2.59
N LEU A 136 23.12 1.27 -3.25
CA LEU A 136 23.64 1.27 -4.62
C LEU A 136 25.00 0.57 -4.77
N PRO A 137 26.03 0.85 -3.95
CA PRO A 137 27.31 0.14 -4.00
C PRO A 137 27.15 -1.36 -3.75
N VAL A 138 26.31 -1.76 -2.79
CA VAL A 138 26.04 -3.18 -2.48
C VAL A 138 25.40 -3.87 -3.69
N LEU A 139 24.39 -3.25 -4.31
CA LEU A 139 23.76 -3.77 -5.53
C LEU A 139 24.77 -3.92 -6.67
N ILE A 140 25.62 -2.92 -6.89
CA ILE A 140 26.65 -2.95 -7.95
C ILE A 140 27.68 -4.05 -7.67
N ALA A 141 28.14 -4.17 -6.43
CA ALA A 141 29.11 -5.19 -6.03
C ALA A 141 28.53 -6.60 -6.22
N LEU A 142 27.34 -6.87 -5.69
CA LEU A 142 26.69 -8.17 -5.83
C LEU A 142 26.34 -8.49 -7.29
N TRP A 143 26.03 -7.48 -8.11
CA TRP A 143 25.74 -7.69 -9.52
C TRP A 143 26.95 -8.24 -10.29
N ARG A 144 28.15 -7.73 -9.95
CA ARG A 144 29.41 -8.20 -10.53
C ARG A 144 29.81 -9.57 -10.02
N LEU A 145 29.39 -9.93 -8.81
CA LEU A 145 29.73 -11.18 -8.15
C LEU A 145 28.79 -12.34 -8.44
N ASP A 146 27.68 -12.13 -9.17
CA ASP A 146 26.70 -13.18 -9.46
C ASP A 146 27.04 -13.91 -10.79
N PRO A 147 27.45 -15.20 -10.79
CA PRO A 147 27.68 -15.97 -12.01
C PRO A 147 26.45 -16.84 -12.38
N PHE A 148 25.54 -17.08 -11.43
CA PHE A 148 24.49 -18.09 -11.60
C PHE A 148 23.35 -17.57 -12.45
N ARG A 149 22.84 -18.44 -13.32
CA ARG A 149 21.73 -18.13 -14.22
C ARG A 149 20.61 -19.14 -14.08
N VAL A 150 19.48 -18.70 -13.55
CA VAL A 150 18.27 -19.52 -13.45
C VAL A 150 17.54 -19.54 -14.81
N ARG A 151 16.91 -20.67 -15.14
CA ARG A 151 16.05 -20.82 -16.33
C ARG A 151 14.72 -20.10 -16.10
N ARG A 152 14.32 -19.23 -17.03
CA ARG A 152 13.06 -18.47 -16.95
C ARG A 152 11.83 -19.37 -16.82
N ARG A 153 11.82 -20.54 -17.45
CA ARG A 153 10.69 -21.48 -17.37
C ARG A 153 10.38 -21.92 -15.94
N VAL A 154 11.41 -22.24 -15.16
CA VAL A 154 11.23 -22.64 -13.75
C VAL A 154 10.73 -21.46 -12.93
N ALA A 155 11.28 -20.27 -13.18
CA ALA A 155 10.84 -19.06 -12.50
C ALA A 155 9.39 -18.69 -12.85
N SER A 156 8.96 -18.88 -14.09
CA SER A 156 7.59 -18.56 -14.53
C SER A 156 6.56 -19.52 -13.96
N THR A 157 6.84 -20.82 -13.94
CA THR A 157 5.92 -21.81 -13.37
C THR A 157 5.76 -21.60 -11.87
N GLY A 158 6.86 -21.33 -11.16
CA GLY A 158 6.81 -20.99 -9.75
C GLY A 158 6.05 -19.68 -9.49
N ALA A 159 6.33 -18.63 -10.29
CA ALA A 159 5.67 -17.34 -10.12
C ALA A 159 4.16 -17.44 -10.34
N ALA A 160 3.73 -18.19 -11.38
CA ALA A 160 2.33 -18.45 -11.63
C ALA A 160 1.67 -19.20 -10.46
N GLY A 161 2.34 -20.23 -9.91
CA GLY A 161 1.85 -20.96 -8.74
C GLY A 161 1.72 -20.08 -7.50
N CYS A 162 2.73 -19.29 -7.18
CA CYS A 162 2.69 -18.36 -6.04
C CYS A 162 1.65 -17.27 -6.22
N PHE A 163 1.51 -16.73 -7.44
CA PHE A 163 0.48 -15.73 -7.75
C PHE A 163 -0.92 -16.30 -7.58
N ALA A 164 -1.18 -17.51 -8.09
CA ALA A 164 -2.46 -18.20 -7.93
C ALA A 164 -2.77 -18.49 -6.45
N LEU A 165 -1.78 -18.96 -5.68
CA LEU A 165 -1.93 -19.21 -4.25
C LEU A 165 -2.24 -17.93 -3.47
N LEU A 166 -1.51 -16.84 -3.71
CA LEU A 166 -1.76 -15.54 -3.08
C LEU A 166 -3.15 -15.02 -3.41
N GLY A 167 -3.55 -15.09 -4.68
CA GLY A 167 -4.89 -14.70 -5.11
C GLY A 167 -5.97 -15.52 -4.42
N ALA A 168 -5.84 -16.84 -4.43
CA ALA A 168 -6.82 -17.75 -3.82
C ALA A 168 -6.96 -17.51 -2.31
N LEU A 169 -5.84 -17.40 -1.58
CA LEU A 169 -5.86 -17.15 -0.13
C LEU A 169 -6.42 -15.75 0.21
N SER A 170 -6.09 -14.74 -0.58
CA SER A 170 -6.57 -13.37 -0.35
C SER A 170 -8.06 -13.22 -0.62
N LEU A 171 -8.59 -13.97 -1.58
CA LEU A 171 -10.01 -13.97 -1.91
C LEU A 171 -10.83 -14.88 -0.97
N SER A 172 -10.25 -15.97 -0.47
CA SER A 172 -10.93 -16.86 0.48
C SER A 172 -11.03 -16.25 1.88
N VAL A 173 -10.02 -15.47 2.29
CA VAL A 173 -10.00 -14.74 3.56
C VAL A 173 -9.72 -13.26 3.28
N PRO A 174 -10.74 -12.50 2.83
CA PRO A 174 -10.58 -11.09 2.50
C PRO A 174 -10.20 -10.27 3.73
N GLU A 175 -9.37 -9.25 3.51
CA GLU A 175 -8.94 -8.28 4.53
C GLU A 175 -10.13 -7.56 5.14
N GLN A 176 -10.25 -7.54 6.46
CA GLN A 176 -11.34 -6.86 7.13
C GLN A 176 -11.03 -5.39 7.40
N PRO A 177 -12.03 -4.49 7.47
CA PRO A 177 -11.81 -3.05 7.62
C PRO A 177 -11.02 -2.63 8.87
N TRP A 178 -11.02 -3.45 9.92
CA TRP A 178 -10.31 -3.17 11.17
C TRP A 178 -8.86 -3.70 11.19
N GLU A 179 -8.48 -4.60 10.28
CA GLU A 179 -7.15 -5.21 10.28
C GLU A 179 -6.02 -4.17 10.13
N PRO A 180 -6.13 -3.15 9.26
CA PRO A 180 -5.09 -2.13 9.11
C PRO A 180 -4.80 -1.32 10.39
N PHE A 181 -5.73 -1.30 11.34
CA PHE A 181 -5.62 -0.55 12.60
C PHE A 181 -4.87 -1.30 13.70
N GLN A 182 -4.43 -2.54 13.45
CA GLN A 182 -3.76 -3.35 14.46
C GLN A 182 -2.24 -3.14 14.51
N GLY A 183 -1.64 -2.54 13.48
CA GLY A 183 -0.19 -2.28 13.44
C GLY A 183 0.68 -3.51 13.25
N ILE A 184 0.10 -4.61 12.78
CA ILE A 184 0.76 -5.90 12.50
C ILE A 184 0.48 -6.35 11.07
N ASN A 185 1.07 -7.46 10.63
CA ASN A 185 0.78 -8.10 9.33
C ASN A 185 1.08 -7.20 8.12
N HIS A 186 2.22 -6.50 8.14
CA HIS A 186 2.53 -5.45 7.18
C HIS A 186 2.60 -5.93 5.72
N VAL A 187 3.24 -7.07 5.45
CA VAL A 187 3.41 -7.61 4.09
C VAL A 187 2.17 -8.36 3.66
N SER A 188 1.61 -9.22 4.51
CA SER A 188 0.42 -9.99 4.13
C SER A 188 -0.80 -9.11 3.94
N GLY A 189 -0.99 -8.09 4.80
CA GLY A 189 -2.03 -7.06 4.64
C GLY A 189 -1.85 -6.28 3.35
N PHE A 190 -0.64 -5.79 3.07
CA PHE A 190 -0.33 -5.09 1.82
C PHE A 190 -0.68 -5.93 0.58
N VAL A 191 -0.29 -7.20 0.55
CA VAL A 191 -0.54 -8.08 -0.62
C VAL A 191 -2.03 -8.41 -0.77
N ARG A 192 -2.73 -8.72 0.34
CA ARG A 192 -4.19 -8.96 0.31
C ARG A 192 -4.94 -7.73 -0.18
N SER A 193 -4.58 -6.55 0.34
CA SER A 193 -5.20 -5.29 -0.09
C SER A 193 -5.00 -5.04 -1.59
N GLY A 194 -3.88 -5.47 -2.18
CA GLY A 194 -3.63 -5.41 -3.61
C GLY A 194 -4.53 -6.32 -4.44
N VAL A 195 -4.66 -7.59 -4.04
CA VAL A 195 -5.58 -8.54 -4.70
C VAL A 195 -7.01 -8.04 -4.64
N LEU A 196 -7.44 -7.56 -3.47
CA LEU A 196 -8.81 -7.10 -3.24
C LEU A 196 -9.09 -5.79 -3.97
N SER A 197 -8.14 -4.86 -4.01
CA SER A 197 -8.27 -3.61 -4.79
C SER A 197 -8.33 -3.88 -6.28
N ALA A 198 -7.49 -4.78 -6.79
CA ALA A 198 -7.53 -5.19 -8.20
C ALA A 198 -8.88 -5.85 -8.56
N SER A 199 -9.39 -6.71 -7.69
CA SER A 199 -10.71 -7.33 -7.85
C SER A 199 -11.83 -6.29 -7.82
N GLN A 200 -11.82 -5.35 -6.88
CA GLN A 200 -12.83 -4.28 -6.80
C GLN A 200 -12.82 -3.41 -8.06
N LEU A 201 -11.64 -2.96 -8.49
CA LEU A 201 -11.49 -2.12 -9.68
C LEU A 201 -11.90 -2.86 -10.96
N ALA A 202 -11.65 -4.17 -11.05
CA ALA A 202 -12.05 -4.98 -12.19
C ALA A 202 -13.57 -5.20 -12.25
N THR A 203 -14.24 -5.36 -11.11
CA THR A 203 -15.67 -5.66 -11.05
C THR A 203 -16.55 -4.41 -11.04
N PHE A 204 -16.17 -3.41 -10.25
CA PHE A 204 -17.01 -2.23 -9.96
C PHE A 204 -16.35 -0.91 -10.39
N GLY A 205 -15.08 -0.92 -10.79
CA GLY A 205 -14.33 0.31 -11.00
C GLY A 205 -14.10 1.08 -9.69
N TRP A 206 -14.13 2.41 -9.75
CA TRP A 206 -13.88 3.27 -8.60
C TRP A 206 -15.09 3.44 -7.67
N ILE A 207 -16.30 3.28 -8.21
CA ILE A 207 -17.56 3.50 -7.51
C ILE A 207 -18.43 2.27 -7.71
N GLU A 208 -18.87 1.69 -6.61
CA GLU A 208 -19.88 0.64 -6.57
C GLU A 208 -21.26 1.29 -6.69
N ALA A 209 -21.64 1.57 -7.94
CA ALA A 209 -22.99 2.01 -8.26
C ALA A 209 -23.93 0.80 -8.27
N ASP A 210 -25.08 0.92 -7.64
CA ASP A 210 -26.14 -0.08 -7.78
C ASP A 210 -26.65 -0.08 -9.22
N ALA A 211 -26.36 -1.13 -9.97
CA ALA A 211 -26.80 -1.31 -11.35
C ALA A 211 -28.34 -1.38 -11.47
N GLY A 212 -29.05 -1.63 -10.36
CA GLY A 212 -30.51 -1.63 -10.26
C GLY A 212 -31.13 -0.30 -9.85
N ALA A 213 -30.34 0.76 -9.63
CA ALA A 213 -30.87 2.09 -9.31
C ALA A 213 -31.46 2.76 -10.56
N ASP A 214 -32.66 2.31 -10.96
CA ASP A 214 -33.49 2.94 -11.98
C ASP A 214 -34.15 4.20 -11.39
N GLY A 215 -33.38 5.28 -11.32
CA GLY A 215 -33.88 6.56 -10.87
C GLY A 215 -32.84 7.66 -11.00
N SER A 216 -33.08 8.61 -11.89
CA SER A 216 -32.43 9.91 -11.75
C SER A 216 -32.79 10.48 -10.38
N LEU A 217 -31.82 11.07 -9.67
CA LEU A 217 -32.13 11.99 -8.57
C LEU A 217 -33.27 12.88 -9.05
N ARG A 218 -34.38 12.93 -8.30
CA ARG A 218 -35.46 13.88 -8.57
C ARG A 218 -34.93 15.27 -8.26
N ALA A 219 -34.09 15.79 -9.15
CA ALA A 219 -33.76 17.19 -9.18
C ALA A 219 -35.10 17.90 -9.35
N ASN A 220 -35.49 18.69 -8.36
CA ASN A 220 -36.61 19.61 -8.51
C ASN A 220 -36.20 20.67 -9.54
N ALA A 221 -36.29 20.31 -10.83
CA ALA A 221 -35.94 21.15 -11.97
C ALA A 221 -36.80 22.42 -12.07
N GLY A 222 -37.87 22.51 -11.27
CA GLY A 222 -38.80 23.65 -11.24
C GLY A 222 -38.56 24.69 -10.15
N ALA A 223 -37.70 24.43 -9.16
CA ALA A 223 -37.42 25.43 -8.13
C ALA A 223 -36.26 26.33 -8.59
N ALA A 224 -36.55 27.29 -9.47
CA ALA A 224 -35.67 28.44 -9.63
C ALA A 224 -35.52 29.07 -8.24
N CYS A 225 -34.41 28.80 -7.56
CA CYS A 225 -34.10 29.31 -6.23
C CYS A 225 -33.76 30.81 -6.37
N ARG A 226 -34.78 31.63 -6.65
CA ARG A 226 -34.69 33.09 -6.60
C ARG A 226 -34.69 33.47 -5.14
N SER A 227 -33.51 33.64 -4.56
CA SER A 227 -33.38 34.19 -3.22
C SER A 227 -33.92 35.62 -3.23
N VAL A 228 -35.14 35.82 -2.73
CA VAL A 228 -35.73 37.16 -2.52
C VAL A 228 -34.98 37.89 -1.37
N ALA A 229 -34.27 37.15 -0.52
CA ALA A 229 -33.52 37.64 0.61
C ALA A 229 -31.99 37.50 0.42
N ARG A 230 -31.22 38.24 1.25
CA ARG A 230 -29.77 38.05 1.39
C ARG A 230 -29.49 36.59 1.74
N ARG A 231 -28.58 35.96 1.01
CA ARG A 231 -28.21 34.55 1.25
C ARG A 231 -27.69 34.39 2.68
N PRO A 232 -28.11 33.35 3.41
CA PRO A 232 -27.59 33.08 4.74
C PRO A 232 -26.12 32.67 4.64
N ASN A 233 -25.33 33.04 5.64
CA ASN A 233 -24.05 32.39 5.87
C ASN A 233 -24.33 31.07 6.59
N ILE A 234 -23.82 29.97 6.04
CA ILE A 234 -23.93 28.64 6.65
C ILE A 234 -22.54 28.30 7.19
N ILE A 235 -22.47 28.01 8.49
CA ILE A 235 -21.25 27.57 9.16
C ILE A 235 -21.50 26.12 9.60
N PHE A 236 -20.66 25.22 9.12
CA PHE A 236 -20.61 23.84 9.59
C PHE A 236 -19.48 23.70 10.59
N VAL A 237 -19.78 23.14 11.75
CA VAL A 237 -18.80 22.80 12.77
C VAL A 237 -18.83 21.29 12.95
N LEU A 238 -17.69 20.66 12.68
CA LEU A 238 -17.47 19.26 13.01
C LEU A 238 -16.99 19.19 14.45
N ASP A 239 -17.80 18.60 15.31
CA ASP A 239 -17.43 18.30 16.70
C ASP A 239 -16.97 16.85 16.80
N GLU A 240 -15.66 16.68 16.96
CA GLU A 240 -14.98 15.38 16.83
C GLU A 240 -15.45 14.40 17.91
N SER A 241 -15.85 13.20 17.50
CA SER A 241 -16.28 12.12 18.39
C SER A 241 -17.39 12.51 19.40
N SER A 242 -18.20 13.52 19.06
CA SER A 242 -19.30 14.02 19.89
C SER A 242 -20.60 13.27 19.56
N PHE A 243 -21.18 12.61 20.56
CA PHE A 243 -22.41 11.83 20.43
C PHE A 243 -23.19 11.81 21.75
N ASP A 244 -24.52 11.88 21.65
CA ASP A 244 -25.43 11.78 22.80
C ASP A 244 -25.46 10.34 23.34
N VAL A 245 -24.57 10.02 24.29
CA VAL A 245 -24.49 8.67 24.87
C VAL A 245 -25.74 8.24 25.63
N SER A 246 -26.67 9.16 25.95
CA SER A 246 -27.98 8.79 26.52
C SER A 246 -28.85 7.98 25.55
N ARG A 247 -28.46 7.92 24.27
CA ARG A 247 -29.11 7.12 23.23
C ARG A 247 -28.72 5.65 23.26
N ILE A 248 -27.67 5.29 24.00
CA ILE A 248 -27.27 3.91 24.19
C ILE A 248 -28.19 3.29 25.25
N PRO A 249 -28.86 2.16 24.96
CA PRO A 249 -29.68 1.46 25.95
C PRO A 249 -28.89 1.21 27.24
N ASP A 250 -29.56 1.41 28.37
CA ASP A 250 -29.02 1.18 29.73
C ASP A 250 -27.84 2.08 30.15
N MET A 251 -27.47 3.09 29.36
CA MET A 251 -26.43 4.05 29.72
C MET A 251 -26.94 5.05 30.75
N LYS A 252 -26.25 5.17 31.89
CA LYS A 252 -26.56 6.16 32.92
C LYS A 252 -25.78 7.45 32.66
N VAL A 253 -26.50 8.54 32.45
CA VAL A 253 -25.91 9.88 32.25
C VAL A 253 -26.43 10.86 33.32
N PRO A 254 -25.68 11.93 33.63
CA PRO A 254 -26.17 13.00 34.50
C PRO A 254 -27.45 13.66 33.95
N VAL A 255 -28.25 14.21 34.86
CA VAL A 255 -29.47 14.94 34.49
C VAL A 255 -29.11 16.12 33.57
N GLY A 256 -29.76 16.19 32.41
CA GLY A 256 -29.59 17.27 31.43
C GLY A 256 -28.39 17.12 30.49
N TYR A 257 -27.76 15.94 30.41
CA TYR A 257 -26.67 15.65 29.48
C TYR A 257 -27.04 15.91 28.01
N ASP A 258 -28.28 15.62 27.63
CA ASP A 258 -28.83 15.77 26.28
C ASP A 258 -28.92 17.23 25.80
N ARG A 259 -28.91 18.22 26.71
CA ARG A 259 -29.04 19.64 26.39
C ARG A 259 -27.94 20.15 25.46
N HIS A 260 -26.74 19.56 25.54
CA HIS A 260 -25.63 19.92 24.65
C HIS A 260 -25.95 19.67 23.17
N PHE A 261 -26.77 18.66 22.88
CA PHE A 261 -27.11 18.22 21.53
C PHE A 261 -28.42 18.84 20.99
N GLN A 262 -29.11 19.61 21.82
CA GLN A 262 -30.33 20.30 21.41
C GLN A 262 -29.99 21.58 20.64
N SER A 263 -30.69 21.79 19.52
CA SER A 263 -30.63 23.06 18.80
C SER A 263 -31.30 24.18 19.63
N VAL A 264 -31.11 25.43 19.22
CA VAL A 264 -31.69 26.62 19.86
C VAL A 264 -33.22 26.57 19.96
N ASP A 265 -33.87 25.83 19.06
CA ASP A 265 -35.32 25.59 19.09
C ASP A 265 -35.75 24.43 20.01
N GLY A 266 -34.83 23.93 20.86
CA GLY A 266 -35.05 22.83 21.80
C GLY A 266 -35.19 21.45 21.14
N LYS A 267 -34.99 21.36 19.81
CA LYS A 267 -35.14 20.10 19.07
C LYS A 267 -33.80 19.42 18.88
N LEU A 268 -33.77 18.13 19.18
CA LEU A 268 -32.69 17.24 18.76
C LEU A 268 -32.90 16.87 17.30
N ARG A 269 -31.83 16.88 16.50
CA ARG A 269 -31.83 16.43 15.10
C ARG A 269 -30.80 15.35 14.92
N LEU A 270 -31.16 14.31 14.16
CA LEU A 270 -30.27 13.20 13.88
C LEU A 270 -29.47 13.50 12.61
N LEU A 271 -28.15 13.34 12.70
CA LEU A 271 -27.27 13.21 11.55
C LEU A 271 -26.77 11.77 11.49
N VAL A 272 -27.06 11.08 10.38
CA VAL A 272 -26.51 9.75 10.12
C VAL A 272 -25.15 9.92 9.47
N VAL A 273 -24.11 9.40 10.12
CA VAL A 273 -22.76 9.35 9.60
C VAL A 273 -22.40 7.92 9.24
N GLU A 274 -21.61 7.76 8.17
CA GLU A 274 -21.33 6.43 7.60
C GLU A 274 -20.12 5.73 8.23
N GLY A 275 -19.40 6.45 9.10
CA GLY A 275 -18.25 5.99 9.86
C GLY A 275 -18.56 5.71 11.32
N THR A 276 -17.88 4.73 11.91
CA THR A 276 -17.91 4.49 13.35
C THR A 276 -16.49 4.50 13.91
N GLY A 277 -16.25 5.31 14.94
CA GLY A 277 -15.04 5.24 15.76
C GLY A 277 -13.73 5.66 15.07
N GLY A 278 -13.75 6.48 14.01
CA GLY A 278 -12.48 7.01 13.48
C GLY A 278 -12.47 7.71 12.12
N PRO A 279 -13.33 7.40 11.12
CA PRO A 279 -13.15 8.02 9.81
C PRO A 279 -13.90 9.35 9.70
N THR A 280 -13.44 10.37 10.43
CA THR A 280 -13.99 11.75 10.40
C THR A 280 -14.08 12.30 8.99
N TRP A 281 -13.09 11.99 8.15
CA TRP A 281 -13.05 12.43 6.76
C TRP A 281 -14.18 11.83 5.90
N TYR A 282 -14.83 10.72 6.32
CA TYR A 282 -16.05 10.25 5.66
C TYR A 282 -17.21 11.21 5.90
N THR A 283 -17.38 11.67 7.15
CA THR A 283 -18.44 12.64 7.49
C THR A 283 -18.21 13.96 6.77
N GLU A 284 -16.98 14.45 6.76
CA GLU A 284 -16.61 15.66 6.02
C GLU A 284 -16.92 15.51 4.52
N TYR A 285 -16.47 14.42 3.90
CA TYR A 285 -16.76 14.13 2.49
C TYR A 285 -18.26 14.08 2.22
N ASN A 286 -19.03 13.35 3.02
CA ASN A 286 -20.47 13.18 2.83
C ASN A 286 -21.21 14.52 2.94
N VAL A 287 -20.87 15.35 3.92
CA VAL A 287 -21.52 16.66 4.14
C VAL A 287 -21.17 17.65 3.03
N LEU A 288 -19.92 17.67 2.57
CA LEU A 288 -19.47 18.63 1.55
C LEU A 288 -19.93 18.25 0.14
N THR A 289 -19.97 16.96 -0.18
CA THR A 289 -20.27 16.49 -1.53
C THR A 289 -21.71 16.02 -1.71
N GLY A 290 -22.39 15.65 -0.63
CA GLY A 290 -23.68 14.97 -0.69
C GLY A 290 -23.59 13.52 -1.19
N LEU A 291 -22.38 12.97 -1.37
CA LEU A 291 -22.14 11.61 -1.83
C LEU A 291 -21.78 10.70 -0.64
N SER A 292 -22.22 9.44 -0.72
CA SER A 292 -21.86 8.42 0.26
C SER A 292 -20.40 7.97 0.08
N ALA A 293 -19.59 8.02 1.13
CA ALA A 293 -18.27 7.40 1.14
C ALA A 293 -18.36 5.87 0.96
N ARG A 294 -19.46 5.25 1.37
CA ARG A 294 -19.70 3.81 1.17
C ARG A 294 -19.90 3.43 -0.30
N SER A 295 -20.27 4.35 -1.18
CA SER A 295 -20.33 4.10 -2.62
C SER A 295 -18.97 3.74 -3.23
N PHE A 296 -17.86 3.94 -2.52
CA PHE A 296 -16.52 3.52 -2.96
C PHE A 296 -16.15 2.11 -2.47
N GLY A 297 -17.06 1.44 -1.75
CA GLY A 297 -16.85 0.10 -1.20
C GLY A 297 -15.56 0.02 -0.39
N ARG A 298 -14.67 -0.89 -0.78
CA ARG A 298 -13.35 -1.10 -0.14
C ARG A 298 -12.37 0.06 -0.32
N LEU A 299 -12.61 0.94 -1.29
CA LEU A 299 -11.75 2.09 -1.59
C LEU A 299 -12.14 3.34 -0.76
N SER A 300 -13.17 3.24 0.08
CA SER A 300 -13.70 4.35 0.89
C SER A 300 -12.63 5.07 1.72
N PHE A 301 -11.61 4.37 2.22
CA PHE A 301 -10.50 4.97 2.97
C PHE A 301 -9.72 6.04 2.19
N TYR A 302 -9.82 6.03 0.86
CA TYR A 302 -9.12 6.92 -0.06
C TYR A 302 -10.06 7.87 -0.80
N VAL A 303 -11.33 7.97 -0.36
CA VAL A 303 -12.38 8.72 -1.05
C VAL A 303 -11.98 10.16 -1.33
N THR A 304 -11.35 10.84 -0.37
CA THR A 304 -10.93 12.24 -0.50
C THR A 304 -9.89 12.43 -1.61
N ARG A 305 -9.02 11.44 -1.84
CA ARG A 305 -8.05 11.45 -2.94
C ARG A 305 -8.68 11.06 -4.26
N ILE A 306 -9.56 10.06 -4.27
CA ILE A 306 -10.25 9.61 -5.49
C ILE A 306 -11.16 10.71 -6.06
N ALA A 307 -11.85 11.45 -5.18
CA ALA A 307 -12.77 12.51 -5.54
C ALA A 307 -12.11 13.89 -5.75
N ALA A 308 -10.84 14.07 -5.33
CA ALA A 308 -10.14 15.34 -5.42
C ALA A 308 -10.18 15.92 -6.85
N GLY A 309 -10.67 17.16 -6.98
CA GLY A 309 -10.76 17.87 -8.26
C GLY A 309 -11.81 17.32 -9.24
N ARG A 310 -12.65 16.38 -8.79
CA ARG A 310 -13.72 15.76 -9.61
C ARG A 310 -15.12 16.00 -9.06
N VAL A 311 -15.22 16.38 -7.79
CA VAL A 311 -16.45 16.69 -7.07
C VAL A 311 -16.38 18.11 -6.54
#